data_AF-A0A6M0FZN9-F1
#
_entry.id   AF-A0A6M0FZN9-F1
#
_cell.length_a   1.000
_cell.length_b   1.000
_cell.length_c   1.000
_cell.angle_alpha   90.00
_cell.angle_beta   90.00
_cell.angle_gamma   90.00
#
_symmetry.space_group_name_H-M   'P 1'
#
loop_
_entity.id
_entity.type
_entity.pdbx_description
1 polymer ?
#
loop_
_entity_poly.entity_id
_entity_poly.type
_entity_poly.pdbx_seq_one_letter_code
_entity_poly.pdbx_strand_id
1 'polypeptide(L)'
;MRVQTTDAGGESYQQELVVNVNDLDETIYGTPNNDLLRGTADADQINGLAGNDRLYGNDGDDTIDGGIGNDILYGGDGIDYLTGGEGSDRLYGNEGNDELLGGTGNDILYGGAGDDLLNGGAGTDRLYGNAGNDTFVLASGMGTDAIYGFEDGVDSLKLDGGISFGQLEIIQSGSSTRINLNDTGETLAILRGIDAELITEADFSTI
;
A
#
# COMPACT_ATOMS: atom_id res chain seq x y z
N MET A 1 -11.41 -12.85 -18.57
CA MET A 1 -12.01 -13.90 -19.44
C MET A 1 -10.91 -14.80 -20.00
N ARG A 2 -10.92 -16.12 -19.77
CA ARG A 2 -9.87 -17.04 -20.29
C ARG A 2 -10.07 -17.27 -21.78
N VAL A 3 -9.19 -16.74 -22.62
CA VAL A 3 -9.20 -17.07 -24.04
C VAL A 3 -8.32 -18.31 -24.24
N GLN A 4 -8.95 -19.43 -24.60
CA GLN A 4 -8.20 -20.58 -25.12
C GLN A 4 -7.72 -20.21 -26.51
N THR A 5 -6.41 -20.03 -26.68
CA THR A 5 -5.80 -19.95 -28.00
C THR A 5 -5.12 -21.28 -28.28
N THR A 6 -5.31 -21.78 -29.50
CA THR A 6 -4.69 -23.01 -29.97
C THR A 6 -3.64 -22.62 -30.99
N ASP A 7 -2.42 -23.09 -30.83
CA ASP A 7 -1.38 -22.85 -31.83
C ASP A 7 -1.63 -23.70 -33.10
N ALA A 8 -0.80 -23.49 -34.12
CA ALA A 8 -0.85 -24.26 -35.37
C ALA A 8 -0.56 -25.78 -35.17
N GLY A 9 -0.07 -26.18 -33.99
CA GLY A 9 0.19 -27.56 -33.58
C GLY A 9 -0.93 -28.21 -32.77
N GLY A 10 -1.97 -27.48 -32.38
CA GLY A 10 -3.07 -27.99 -31.57
C GLY A 10 -2.84 -27.93 -30.05
N GLU A 11 -1.73 -27.34 -29.60
CA GLU A 11 -1.47 -27.12 -28.18
C GLU A 11 -2.32 -25.94 -27.68
N SER A 12 -3.04 -26.16 -26.58
CA SER A 12 -3.92 -25.15 -25.98
C SER A 12 -3.15 -24.39 -24.92
N TYR A 13 -2.95 -23.09 -25.15
CA TYR A 13 -2.33 -22.19 -24.18
C TYR A 13 -3.42 -21.39 -23.47
N GLN A 14 -3.32 -21.28 -22.15
CA GLN A 14 -4.05 -20.27 -21.41
C GLN A 14 -3.31 -18.96 -21.65
N GLN A 15 -3.75 -18.15 -22.60
CA GLN A 15 -3.20 -16.82 -22.78
C GLN A 15 -4.00 -15.87 -21.89
N GLU A 16 -3.35 -15.36 -20.85
CA GLU A 16 -3.86 -14.25 -20.05
C GLU A 16 -4.04 -13.06 -21.00
N LEU A 17 -5.21 -12.40 -20.95
CA LEU A 17 -5.45 -11.22 -21.77
C LEU A 17 -4.57 -10.11 -21.20
N VAL A 18 -3.41 -9.91 -21.82
CA VAL A 18 -2.54 -8.77 -21.53
C VAL A 18 -3.07 -7.60 -22.36
N VAL A 19 -3.70 -6.62 -21.71
CA VAL A 19 -4.04 -5.35 -22.34
C VAL A 19 -2.75 -4.52 -22.39
N ASN A 20 -1.95 -4.71 -23.44
CA ASN A 20 -0.83 -3.82 -23.77
C ASN A 20 -1.41 -2.72 -24.66
N VAL A 21 -1.69 -1.56 -24.10
CA VAL A 21 -2.07 -0.40 -24.89
C VAL A 21 -0.81 0.47 -25.07
N ASN A 22 -0.48 0.75 -26.33
CA ASN A 22 0.77 1.35 -26.78
C ASN A 22 0.54 2.83 -27.14
N ASP A 23 0.07 3.66 -26.22
CA ASP A 23 0.02 5.11 -26.40
C ASP A 23 0.64 5.85 -25.20
N LEU A 24 1.39 6.92 -25.48
CA LEU A 24 2.40 7.52 -24.61
C LEU A 24 1.86 8.43 -23.48
N ASP A 25 0.59 8.26 -23.08
CA ASP A 25 -0.10 9.02 -22.01
C ASP A 25 -1.44 8.30 -21.71
N GLU A 26 -1.42 6.99 -21.45
CA GLU A 26 -2.64 6.17 -21.55
C GLU A 26 -3.22 5.76 -20.19
N THR A 27 -4.53 5.99 -20.05
CA THR A 27 -5.30 5.33 -19.01
C THR A 27 -5.61 3.90 -19.44
N ILE A 28 -5.03 2.93 -18.74
CA ILE A 28 -5.25 1.50 -18.90
C ILE A 28 -6.44 1.09 -18.03
N TYR A 29 -7.48 0.53 -18.65
CA TYR A 29 -8.65 0.01 -17.94
C TYR A 29 -8.71 -1.51 -18.04
N GLY A 30 -8.90 -2.14 -16.88
CA GLY A 30 -9.29 -3.53 -16.75
C GLY A 30 -10.76 -3.77 -17.08
N THR A 31 -11.22 -4.94 -16.66
CA THR A 31 -12.60 -5.42 -16.76
C THR A 31 -13.08 -5.80 -15.36
N PRO A 32 -14.37 -6.16 -15.19
CA PRO A 32 -14.84 -6.69 -13.90
C PRO A 32 -14.36 -8.12 -13.56
N ASN A 33 -13.29 -8.61 -14.18
CA ASN A 33 -12.70 -9.92 -13.88
C ASN A 33 -11.23 -9.73 -13.53
N ASN A 34 -10.62 -10.77 -12.96
CA ASN A 34 -9.17 -10.81 -12.76
C ASN A 34 -8.40 -10.54 -14.06
N ASP A 35 -7.63 -9.47 -14.05
CA ASP A 35 -6.85 -8.96 -15.16
C ASP A 35 -5.35 -8.86 -14.83
N LEU A 36 -4.54 -8.81 -15.89
CA LEU A 36 -3.11 -8.53 -15.84
C LEU A 36 -2.85 -7.31 -16.70
N LEU A 37 -2.60 -6.17 -16.04
CA LEU A 37 -2.38 -4.88 -16.70
C LEU A 37 -0.93 -4.44 -16.48
N ARG A 38 -0.34 -3.82 -17.50
CA ARG A 38 1.05 -3.34 -17.49
C ARG A 38 1.12 -1.98 -18.15
N GLY A 39 1.68 -1.01 -17.43
CA GLY A 39 2.14 0.27 -17.95
C GLY A 39 3.38 0.10 -18.82
N THR A 40 4.04 1.22 -19.03
CA THR A 40 5.12 1.48 -19.96
C THR A 40 6.34 1.97 -19.18
N ALA A 41 7.12 2.89 -19.74
CA ALA A 41 8.21 3.55 -19.03
C ALA A 41 7.92 5.06 -18.83
N ASP A 42 6.72 5.48 -19.20
CA ASP A 42 6.19 6.82 -19.05
C ASP A 42 5.14 6.80 -17.92
N ALA A 43 4.72 7.95 -17.43
CA ALA A 43 3.68 8.02 -16.40
C ALA A 43 2.32 7.50 -16.89
N ASP A 44 1.82 6.44 -16.27
CA ASP A 44 0.60 5.74 -16.65
C ASP A 44 -0.52 5.89 -15.61
N GLN A 45 -1.76 5.70 -16.07
CA GLN A 45 -2.93 5.58 -15.19
C GLN A 45 -3.57 4.22 -15.34
N ILE A 46 -3.50 3.35 -14.33
CA ILE A 46 -3.98 1.97 -14.42
C ILE A 46 -5.18 1.77 -13.48
N ASN A 47 -6.29 1.26 -13.98
CA ASN A 47 -7.50 0.97 -13.20
C ASN A 47 -7.93 -0.50 -13.39
N GLY A 48 -7.81 -1.33 -12.35
CA GLY A 48 -8.20 -2.75 -12.33
C GLY A 48 -9.72 -2.95 -12.37
N LEU A 49 -10.47 -2.04 -11.74
CA LEU A 49 -11.93 -2.07 -11.57
C LEU A 49 -12.40 -3.11 -10.56
N ALA A 50 -12.70 -4.34 -10.99
CA ALA A 50 -13.19 -5.35 -10.07
C ALA A 50 -12.61 -6.70 -10.48
N GLY A 51 -12.32 -7.56 -9.52
CA GLY A 51 -11.56 -8.78 -9.79
C GLY A 51 -10.41 -8.88 -8.81
N ASN A 52 -9.63 -9.95 -8.92
CA ASN A 52 -8.35 -10.01 -8.22
C ASN A 52 -7.26 -9.81 -9.27
N ASP A 53 -6.79 -8.59 -9.37
CA ASP A 53 -5.99 -8.08 -10.47
C ASP A 53 -4.50 -8.10 -10.14
N ARG A 54 -3.69 -8.03 -11.20
CA ARG A 54 -2.25 -7.78 -11.11
C ARG A 54 -1.89 -6.60 -11.99
N LEU A 55 -1.45 -5.52 -11.35
CA LEU A 55 -1.17 -4.25 -12.00
C LEU A 55 0.31 -3.91 -11.84
N TYR A 56 0.96 -3.47 -12.91
CA TYR A 56 2.37 -3.10 -12.94
C TYR A 56 2.52 -1.75 -13.61
N GLY A 57 3.06 -0.74 -12.94
CA GLY A 57 3.43 0.56 -13.52
C GLY A 57 4.68 0.45 -14.42
N ASN A 58 5.71 -0.18 -13.86
CA ASN A 58 7.08 -0.31 -14.40
C ASN A 58 7.92 0.95 -14.18
N ASP A 59 8.31 1.71 -15.20
CA ASP A 59 9.07 2.95 -14.96
C ASP A 59 8.12 4.14 -15.16
N GLY A 60 8.35 5.25 -14.48
CA GLY A 60 7.52 6.45 -14.59
C GLY A 60 6.79 6.77 -13.28
N ASP A 61 6.22 7.96 -13.20
CA ASP A 61 5.43 8.35 -12.03
C ASP A 61 3.98 7.89 -12.24
N ASP A 62 3.63 6.70 -11.76
CA ASP A 62 2.38 6.03 -12.10
C ASP A 62 1.24 6.29 -11.11
N THR A 63 0.00 6.17 -11.60
CA THR A 63 -1.20 6.13 -10.74
C THR A 63 -1.92 4.81 -10.96
N ILE A 64 -2.00 3.98 -9.92
CA ILE A 64 -2.54 2.62 -10.00
C ILE A 64 -3.67 2.42 -8.99
N ASP A 65 -4.85 2.04 -9.48
CA ASP A 65 -6.05 1.71 -8.70
C ASP A 65 -6.46 0.25 -8.91
N GLY A 66 -6.43 -0.56 -7.85
CA GLY A 66 -6.87 -1.96 -7.85
C GLY A 66 -8.39 -2.07 -8.01
N GLY A 67 -9.12 -1.29 -7.23
CA GLY A 67 -10.58 -1.25 -7.24
C GLY A 67 -11.19 -2.25 -6.25
N ILE A 68 -12.04 -3.16 -6.71
CA ILE A 68 -12.74 -4.13 -5.86
C ILE A 68 -12.15 -5.53 -6.05
N GLY A 69 -11.64 -6.11 -4.96
CA GLY A 69 -11.19 -7.48 -4.86
C GLY A 69 -9.82 -7.54 -4.22
N ASN A 70 -9.15 -8.70 -4.30
CA ASN A 70 -7.85 -8.86 -3.66
C ASN A 70 -6.74 -8.70 -4.70
N ASP A 71 -6.18 -7.52 -4.77
CA ASP A 71 -5.30 -7.09 -5.84
C ASP A 71 -3.82 -7.16 -5.46
N ILE A 72 -2.97 -7.12 -6.50
CA ILE A 72 -1.53 -7.00 -6.35
C ILE A 72 -1.05 -5.88 -7.27
N LEU A 73 -0.53 -4.81 -6.67
CA LEU A 73 -0.07 -3.62 -7.36
C LEU A 73 1.44 -3.48 -7.19
N TYR A 74 2.14 -3.20 -8.28
CA TYR A 74 3.54 -2.81 -8.29
C TYR A 74 3.64 -1.45 -8.97
N GLY A 75 4.16 -0.44 -8.29
CA GLY A 75 4.50 0.87 -8.86
C GLY A 75 5.67 0.68 -9.82
N GLY A 76 6.87 0.60 -9.26
CA GLY A 76 8.08 0.26 -9.99
C GLY A 76 9.14 1.32 -9.74
N ASP A 77 9.75 1.86 -10.79
CA ASP A 77 10.71 2.96 -10.68
C ASP A 77 9.97 4.29 -10.90
N GLY A 78 9.91 5.18 -9.91
CA GLY A 78 9.28 6.48 -10.06
C GLY A 78 8.63 6.96 -8.78
N ILE A 79 7.90 8.08 -8.85
CA ILE A 79 7.07 8.53 -7.72
C ILE A 79 5.65 8.05 -7.99
N ASP A 80 5.27 6.95 -7.37
CA ASP A 80 4.02 6.26 -7.67
C ASP A 80 2.92 6.56 -6.64
N TYR A 81 1.68 6.54 -7.11
CA TYR A 81 0.48 6.55 -6.28
C TYR A 81 -0.29 5.25 -6.47
N LEU A 82 -0.38 4.44 -5.41
CA LEU A 82 -1.06 3.14 -5.41
C LEU A 82 -2.25 3.15 -4.45
N THR A 83 -3.42 2.75 -4.94
CA THR A 83 -4.60 2.49 -4.10
C THR A 83 -5.11 1.05 -4.32
N GLY A 84 -5.18 0.26 -3.24
CA GLY A 84 -5.70 -1.12 -3.27
C GLY A 84 -7.21 -1.14 -3.50
N GLY A 85 -7.95 -0.42 -2.64
CA GLY A 85 -9.39 -0.24 -2.76
C GLY A 85 -10.15 -1.13 -1.78
N GLU A 86 -11.14 -1.88 -2.26
CA GLU A 86 -11.90 -2.82 -1.42
C GLU A 86 -11.32 -4.23 -1.49
N GLY A 87 -10.70 -4.74 -0.43
CA GLY A 87 -10.31 -6.15 -0.38
C GLY A 87 -9.13 -6.43 0.53
N SER A 88 -8.30 -7.42 0.20
CA SER A 88 -7.08 -7.70 0.95
C SER A 88 -5.92 -7.70 -0.02
N ASP A 89 -5.32 -6.54 -0.12
CA ASP A 89 -4.45 -6.14 -1.21
C ASP A 89 -2.98 -6.27 -0.85
N ARG A 90 -2.15 -6.27 -1.88
CA ARG A 90 -0.69 -6.19 -1.74
C ARG A 90 -0.17 -5.08 -2.63
N LEU A 91 0.39 -4.05 -2.00
CA LEU A 91 0.97 -2.90 -2.70
C LEU A 91 2.49 -2.92 -2.49
N TYR A 92 3.21 -2.70 -3.58
CA TYR A 92 4.66 -2.57 -3.59
C TYR A 92 5.00 -1.27 -4.34
N GLY A 93 5.50 -0.26 -3.63
CA GLY A 93 5.97 0.99 -4.25
C GLY A 93 7.20 0.73 -5.12
N ASN A 94 8.19 0.06 -4.52
CA ASN A 94 9.50 -0.30 -5.09
C ASN A 94 10.53 0.83 -5.02
N GLU A 95 10.87 1.53 -6.09
CA GLU A 95 11.92 2.54 -6.09
C GLU A 95 11.32 3.92 -6.28
N GLY A 96 11.56 4.84 -5.34
CA GLY A 96 11.10 6.21 -5.35
C GLY A 96 10.28 6.55 -4.12
N ASN A 97 9.68 7.73 -4.12
CA ASN A 97 8.98 8.24 -2.93
C ASN A 97 7.48 8.07 -3.12
N ASP A 98 6.94 6.93 -2.71
CA ASP A 98 5.62 6.48 -3.13
C ASP A 98 4.53 6.82 -2.12
N GLU A 99 3.28 6.94 -2.59
CA GLU A 99 2.08 7.00 -1.75
C GLU A 99 1.26 5.72 -1.91
N LEU A 100 1.16 4.94 -0.83
CA LEU A 100 0.46 3.66 -0.79
C LEU A 100 -0.75 3.74 0.13
N LEU A 101 -1.93 3.49 -0.44
CA LEU A 101 -3.22 3.46 0.25
C LEU A 101 -3.81 2.04 0.15
N GLY A 102 -3.91 1.31 1.26
CA GLY A 102 -4.52 -0.03 1.28
C GLY A 102 -6.01 0.03 0.95
N GLY A 103 -6.75 0.86 1.68
CA GLY A 103 -8.17 1.08 1.45
C GLY A 103 -9.00 0.41 2.52
N THR A 104 -9.82 -0.57 2.18
CA THR A 104 -10.58 -1.35 3.17
C THR A 104 -10.20 -2.81 3.10
N GLY A 105 -10.04 -3.44 4.26
CA GLY A 105 -9.79 -4.86 4.46
C GLY A 105 -8.42 -5.07 5.11
N ASN A 106 -7.74 -6.20 4.87
CA ASN A 106 -6.48 -6.48 5.57
C ASN A 106 -5.34 -6.54 4.56
N ASP A 107 -4.64 -5.43 4.45
CA ASP A 107 -3.71 -5.15 3.39
C ASP A 107 -2.26 -5.38 3.83
N ILE A 108 -1.38 -5.46 2.83
CA ILE A 108 0.06 -5.51 3.03
C ILE A 108 0.71 -4.49 2.10
N LEU A 109 1.34 -3.48 2.69
CA LEU A 109 2.01 -2.40 1.97
C LEU A 109 3.51 -2.49 2.20
N TYR A 110 4.28 -2.49 1.11
CA TYR A 110 5.72 -2.35 1.11
C TYR A 110 6.06 -1.05 0.37
N GLY A 111 6.63 -0.07 1.06
CA GLY A 111 7.11 1.18 0.47
C GLY A 111 8.24 0.88 -0.52
N GLY A 112 9.41 0.52 0.01
CA GLY A 112 10.53 0.10 -0.81
C GLY A 112 11.76 0.95 -0.53
N ALA A 113 12.33 1.55 -1.56
CA ALA A 113 13.46 2.45 -1.45
C ALA A 113 12.99 3.87 -1.74
N GLY A 114 13.21 4.81 -0.82
CA GLY A 114 12.76 6.19 -0.93
C GLY A 114 11.91 6.58 0.27
N ASP A 115 11.51 7.84 0.34
CA ASP A 115 10.72 8.34 1.46
C ASP A 115 9.23 8.11 1.17
N ASP A 116 8.65 7.04 1.73
CA ASP A 116 7.31 6.59 1.37
C ASP A 116 6.22 7.06 2.35
N LEU A 117 4.99 7.22 1.87
CA LEU A 117 3.78 7.44 2.68
C LEU A 117 2.89 6.19 2.64
N LEU A 118 2.72 5.52 3.79
CA LEU A 118 1.92 4.30 3.91
C LEU A 118 0.67 4.55 4.77
N ASN A 119 -0.51 4.29 4.19
CA ASN A 119 -1.79 4.31 4.88
C ASN A 119 -2.50 2.98 4.64
N GLY A 120 -2.60 2.13 5.66
CA GLY A 120 -3.33 0.86 5.56
C GLY A 120 -4.82 1.07 5.27
N GLY A 121 -5.40 2.15 5.80
CA GLY A 121 -6.83 2.37 5.75
C GLY A 121 -7.56 1.49 6.75
N ALA A 122 -8.78 1.08 6.42
CA ALA A 122 -9.65 0.37 7.35
C ALA A 122 -9.36 -1.14 7.39
N GLY A 123 -8.79 -1.64 8.49
CA GLY A 123 -8.77 -3.04 8.86
C GLY A 123 -7.59 -3.40 9.77
N THR A 124 -6.83 -4.43 9.44
CA THR A 124 -5.67 -4.84 10.23
C THR A 124 -4.52 -5.11 9.28
N ASP A 125 -3.75 -4.06 9.05
CA ASP A 125 -2.79 -4.02 7.95
C ASP A 125 -1.38 -4.35 8.42
N ARG A 126 -0.53 -4.68 7.45
CA ARG A 126 0.91 -4.85 7.66
C ARG A 126 1.65 -3.86 6.80
N LEU A 127 2.34 -2.93 7.45
CA LEU A 127 3.05 -1.85 6.78
C LEU A 127 4.55 -2.04 6.96
N TYR A 128 5.28 -1.94 5.85
CA TYR A 128 6.74 -2.05 5.77
C TYR A 128 7.24 -0.86 4.96
N GLY A 129 7.79 0.16 5.61
CA GLY A 129 8.40 1.29 4.88
C GLY A 129 9.64 0.83 4.10
N ASN A 130 10.48 0.04 4.77
CA ASN A 130 11.77 -0.48 4.30
C ASN A 130 12.88 0.57 4.36
N ALA A 131 13.33 1.14 3.24
CA ALA A 131 14.51 1.98 3.20
C ALA A 131 14.15 3.41 2.84
N GLY A 132 14.40 4.36 3.73
CA GLY A 132 14.11 5.78 3.52
C GLY A 132 13.56 6.38 4.80
N ASN A 133 13.05 7.62 4.73
CA ASN A 133 12.36 8.26 5.84
C ASN A 133 10.85 8.09 5.62
N ASP A 134 10.29 7.01 6.15
CA ASP A 134 8.93 6.62 5.84
C ASP A 134 7.92 7.26 6.78
N THR A 135 6.71 7.47 6.29
CA THR A 135 5.60 8.05 7.04
C THR A 135 4.44 7.07 7.10
N PHE A 136 4.08 6.62 8.30
CA PHE A 136 2.94 5.73 8.52
C PHE A 136 1.75 6.51 9.06
N VAL A 137 0.61 6.45 8.36
CA VAL A 137 -0.61 7.18 8.74
C VAL A 137 -1.39 6.41 9.79
N LEU A 138 -1.70 7.06 10.91
CA LEU A 138 -2.51 6.52 12.00
C LEU A 138 -3.80 7.35 12.15
N ALA A 139 -4.94 6.68 12.06
CA ALA A 139 -6.27 7.29 12.22
C ALA A 139 -7.17 6.44 13.12
N SER A 140 -8.08 7.09 13.85
CA SER A 140 -9.05 6.40 14.71
C SER A 140 -10.18 5.79 13.90
N GLY A 141 -10.64 4.60 14.30
CA GLY A 141 -11.72 3.87 13.63
C GLY A 141 -11.28 3.14 12.36
N MET A 142 -9.99 3.14 12.06
CA MET A 142 -9.38 2.43 10.93
C MET A 142 -8.91 1.03 11.33
N GLY A 143 -8.90 0.68 12.62
CA GLY A 143 -8.44 -0.63 13.09
C GLY A 143 -7.03 -0.58 13.66
N THR A 144 -6.31 -1.70 13.63
CA THR A 144 -5.02 -1.81 14.33
C THR A 144 -3.95 -2.36 13.41
N ASP A 145 -3.02 -1.49 13.02
CA ASP A 145 -1.96 -1.86 12.08
C ASP A 145 -0.74 -2.44 12.77
N ALA A 146 -0.02 -3.30 12.06
CA ALA A 146 1.29 -3.78 12.45
C ALA A 146 2.35 -3.15 11.55
N ILE A 147 3.16 -2.26 12.13
CA ILE A 147 4.26 -1.59 11.44
C ILE A 147 5.55 -2.38 11.72
N TYR A 148 6.27 -2.72 10.67
CA TYR A 148 7.53 -3.47 10.73
C TYR A 148 8.67 -2.61 10.20
N GLY A 149 9.84 -2.77 10.82
CA GLY A 149 11.06 -2.10 10.35
C GLY A 149 11.18 -0.63 10.73
N PHE A 150 10.22 -0.06 11.48
CA PHE A 150 10.25 1.35 11.90
C PHE A 150 11.61 1.76 12.50
N GLU A 151 12.23 2.78 11.93
CA GLU A 151 13.53 3.33 12.35
C GLU A 151 13.34 4.66 13.11
N ASP A 152 13.56 4.64 14.43
CA ASP A 152 13.48 5.84 15.30
C ASP A 152 14.40 6.97 14.81
N GLY A 153 13.85 8.18 14.72
CA GLY A 153 14.53 9.37 14.20
C GLY A 153 14.76 9.40 12.68
N VAL A 154 14.26 8.40 11.95
CA VAL A 154 14.26 8.32 10.49
C VAL A 154 12.81 8.32 10.00
N ASP A 155 12.01 7.38 10.48
CA ASP A 155 10.60 7.25 10.15
C ASP A 155 9.72 8.12 11.04
N SER A 156 8.49 8.34 10.60
CA SER A 156 7.50 9.13 11.32
C SER A 156 6.11 8.50 11.32
N LEU A 157 5.32 8.86 12.33
CA LEU A 157 3.94 8.46 12.53
C LEU A 157 3.04 9.68 12.34
N LYS A 158 2.28 9.71 11.26
CA LYS A 158 1.39 10.82 10.94
C LYS A 158 0.02 10.59 11.56
N LEU A 159 -0.36 11.44 12.50
CA LEU A 159 -1.67 11.40 13.14
C LEU A 159 -2.70 12.13 12.27
N ASP A 160 -3.73 11.41 11.84
CA ASP A 160 -4.86 11.94 11.08
C ASP A 160 -6.16 11.91 11.92
N GLY A 161 -7.22 12.55 11.43
CA GLY A 161 -8.52 12.58 12.10
C GLY A 161 -8.58 13.51 13.32
N GLY A 162 -7.64 14.46 13.43
CA GLY A 162 -7.56 15.43 14.53
C GLY A 162 -7.03 14.84 15.83
N ILE A 163 -6.38 13.68 15.77
CA ILE A 163 -5.67 13.08 16.90
C ILE A 163 -4.41 13.89 17.18
N SER A 164 -4.12 14.12 18.46
CA SER A 164 -2.89 14.75 18.92
C SER A 164 -2.08 13.81 19.80
N PHE A 165 -0.76 13.99 19.85
CA PHE A 165 0.14 13.17 20.67
C PHE A 165 -0.30 13.08 22.15
N GLY A 166 -0.82 14.17 22.71
CA GLY A 166 -1.30 14.21 24.10
C GLY A 166 -2.50 13.30 24.39
N GLN A 167 -3.17 12.77 23.37
CA GLN A 167 -4.26 11.79 23.52
C GLN A 167 -3.75 10.35 23.49
N LEU A 168 -2.47 10.13 23.21
CA LEU A 168 -1.91 8.79 23.04
C LEU A 168 -1.40 8.22 24.38
N GLU A 169 -1.50 6.91 24.50
CA GLU A 169 -0.81 6.11 25.51
C GLU A 169 0.11 5.12 24.79
N ILE A 170 1.41 5.26 25.01
CA ILE A 170 2.45 4.42 24.39
C ILE A 170 2.88 3.38 25.42
N ILE A 171 2.72 2.09 25.08
CA ILE A 171 2.94 0.98 26.02
C ILE A 171 3.81 -0.11 25.40
N GLN A 172 4.80 -0.58 26.15
CA GLN A 172 5.53 -1.79 25.81
C GLN A 172 4.65 -3.04 25.91
N SER A 173 4.64 -3.87 24.86
CA SER A 173 3.95 -5.16 24.80
C SER A 173 4.88 -6.23 24.25
N GLY A 174 5.54 -6.98 25.15
CA GLY A 174 6.58 -7.93 24.75
C GLY A 174 7.77 -7.20 24.13
N SER A 175 8.11 -7.53 22.89
CA SER A 175 9.14 -6.84 22.08
C SER A 175 8.53 -5.88 21.06
N SER A 176 7.37 -5.30 21.34
CA SER A 176 6.67 -4.38 20.44
C SER A 176 6.12 -3.22 21.25
N THR A 177 5.92 -2.09 20.59
CA THR A 177 5.27 -0.92 21.16
C THR A 177 3.84 -0.85 20.67
N ARG A 178 2.88 -0.59 21.56
CA ARG A 178 1.48 -0.30 21.21
C ARG A 178 1.22 1.19 21.38
N ILE A 179 0.55 1.78 20.39
CA ILE A 179 0.09 3.16 20.42
C ILE A 179 -1.42 3.12 20.59
N ASN A 180 -1.89 3.48 21.78
CA ASN A 180 -3.31 3.49 22.10
C ASN A 180 -3.86 4.91 22.12
N LEU A 181 -5.14 5.07 21.80
CA LEU A 181 -5.88 6.32 21.96
C LEU A 181 -6.65 6.30 23.29
N ASN A 182 -6.29 7.20 24.22
CA ASN A 182 -6.85 7.21 25.59
C ASN A 182 -8.37 7.35 25.64
N ASP A 183 -8.94 8.16 24.76
CA ASP A 183 -10.37 8.50 24.78
C ASP A 183 -11.27 7.29 24.43
N THR A 184 -10.77 6.41 23.56
CA THR A 184 -11.54 5.25 23.05
C THR A 184 -11.02 3.91 23.57
N GLY A 185 -9.75 3.84 24.02
CA GLY A 185 -9.05 2.60 24.31
C GLY A 185 -8.65 1.80 23.06
N GLU A 186 -8.83 2.38 21.87
CA GLU A 186 -8.41 1.80 20.59
C GLU A 186 -6.88 1.72 20.53
N THR A 187 -6.36 0.67 19.91
CA THR A 187 -4.94 0.64 19.51
C THR A 187 -4.85 1.02 18.05
N LEU A 188 -4.18 2.13 17.76
CA LEU A 188 -3.99 2.63 16.40
C LEU A 188 -2.95 1.79 15.67
N ALA A 189 -1.83 1.51 16.31
CA ALA A 189 -0.76 0.71 15.71
C ALA A 189 0.07 -0.08 16.74
N ILE A 190 0.75 -1.09 16.21
CA ILE A 190 1.75 -1.89 16.90
C ILE A 190 3.06 -1.80 16.13
N LEU A 191 4.05 -1.11 16.69
CA LEU A 191 5.41 -1.08 16.14
C LEU A 191 6.15 -2.35 16.57
N ARG A 192 6.49 -3.19 15.58
CA ARG A 192 7.08 -4.50 15.81
C ARG A 192 8.59 -4.38 16.00
N GLY A 193 9.08 -4.89 17.12
CA GLY A 193 10.52 -4.90 17.42
C GLY A 193 11.05 -3.62 18.05
N ILE A 194 10.18 -2.65 18.36
CA ILE A 194 10.56 -1.33 18.87
C ILE A 194 10.23 -1.23 20.37
N ASP A 195 11.17 -0.70 21.13
CA ASP A 195 11.01 -0.39 22.55
C ASP A 195 10.27 0.93 22.72
N ALA A 196 9.26 0.94 23.59
CA ALA A 196 8.33 2.05 23.78
C ALA A 196 9.00 3.30 24.33
N GLU A 197 10.16 3.17 24.98
CA GLU A 197 10.95 4.29 25.50
C GLU A 197 11.61 5.12 24.39
N LEU A 198 11.76 4.55 23.18
CA LEU A 198 12.31 5.26 22.02
C LEU A 198 11.26 6.15 21.36
N ILE A 199 9.97 5.83 21.50
CA ILE A 199 8.90 6.56 20.84
C ILE A 199 8.52 7.79 21.67
N THR A 200 8.74 8.96 21.09
CA THR A 200 8.53 10.28 21.68
C THR A 200 7.64 11.16 20.80
N GLU A 201 7.30 12.36 21.26
CA GLU A 201 6.54 13.32 20.46
C GLU A 201 7.23 13.70 19.14
N ALA A 202 8.56 13.58 19.06
CA ALA A 202 9.32 13.91 17.85
C ALA A 202 9.06 12.95 16.68
N ASP A 203 8.60 11.73 16.97
CA ASP A 203 8.27 10.73 15.96
C ASP A 203 6.89 10.95 15.35
N PHE A 204 6.11 11.90 15.89
CA PHE A 204 4.76 12.17 15.43
C PHE A 204 4.67 13.49 14.66
N SER A 205 3.91 13.46 13.58
CA SER A 205 3.46 14.66 12.88
C SER A 205 1.94 14.74 12.88
N THR A 206 1.39 15.96 12.78
CA THR A 206 -0.06 16.19 12.65
C THR A 206 -0.36 16.94 11.36
N ILE A 207 -1.61 16.89 10.92
CA ILE A 207 -2.17 17.79 9.90
C ILE A 207 -2.49 19.15 10.52
#